data_AF-A0A9C9GN03-F1
#
_entry.id   AF-A0A9C9GN03-F1
#
_cell.length_a   1.000
_cell.length_b   1.000
_cell.length_c   1.000
_cell.angle_alpha   90.00
_cell.angle_beta   90.00
_cell.angle_gamma   90.00
#
_symmetry.space_group_name_H-M   'P 1'
#
loop_
_entity.id
_entity.type
_entity.pdbx_description
1 polymer ?
#
loop_
_entity_poly.entity_id
_entity_poly.type
_entity_poly.pdbx_seq_one_letter_code
_entity_poly.pdbx_strand_id
1 'polypeptide(L)'
;MKLIKNMKYTLLSIALCVFSINAMADIYKYHADVKGMVCAYCAYSVSKNIKKIQGVHTDSVDVDLKDGKLDFISDESVAETTLSELFSTSGFSISNLTVTRIPEEKQQPEEKAGLDVLISISQLSQYNEVIEAIGNLAASSSARLIIEAPAAQEESLLKPLLMGRQQVVKIHFIPGTSDKVRLKLFSPPSKSNGG
;
A
#
# COMPACT_ATOMS: atom_id res chain seq x y z
N MET A 1 -11.31 54.50 28.20
CA MET A 1 -10.53 54.14 27.00
C MET A 1 -9.81 52.78 27.18
N LYS A 2 -10.56 51.66 27.36
CA LYS A 2 -10.00 50.30 27.51
C LYS A 2 -10.80 49.20 26.79
N LEU A 3 -12.02 49.50 26.31
CA LEU A 3 -12.89 48.52 25.63
C LEU A 3 -12.59 48.28 24.14
N ILE A 4 -11.80 49.13 23.49
CA ILE A 4 -11.51 49.00 22.03
C ILE A 4 -10.33 48.03 21.77
N LYS A 5 -9.48 47.78 22.77
CA LYS A 5 -8.25 46.96 22.60
C LYS A 5 -8.55 45.46 22.53
N ASN A 6 -9.62 44.99 23.19
CA ASN A 6 -10.00 43.57 23.20
C ASN A 6 -10.78 43.14 21.95
N MET A 7 -11.35 44.09 21.19
CA MET A 7 -12.11 43.80 19.97
C MET A 7 -11.22 43.51 18.76
N LYS A 8 -9.96 43.98 18.78
CA LYS A 8 -8.97 43.63 17.74
C LYS A 8 -8.48 42.19 17.86
N TYR A 9 -8.31 41.68 19.08
CA TYR A 9 -7.85 40.31 19.31
C TYR A 9 -8.95 39.27 19.07
N THR A 10 -10.22 39.62 19.32
CA THR A 10 -11.36 38.74 18.98
C THR A 10 -11.60 38.61 17.48
N LEU A 11 -11.36 39.67 16.69
CA LEU A 11 -11.37 39.59 15.23
C LEU A 11 -10.19 38.78 14.68
N LEU A 12 -9.01 38.90 15.30
CA LEU A 12 -7.82 38.11 14.94
C LEU A 12 -8.02 36.61 15.21
N SER A 13 -8.70 36.23 16.29
CA SER A 13 -9.01 34.83 16.61
C SER A 13 -10.06 34.21 15.68
N ILE A 14 -11.07 34.99 15.25
CA ILE A 14 -12.10 34.50 14.31
C ILE A 14 -11.48 34.25 12.92
N ALA A 15 -10.57 35.11 12.47
CA ALA A 15 -9.85 34.93 11.21
C ALA A 15 -8.98 33.66 11.17
N LEU A 16 -8.42 33.24 12.33
CA LEU A 16 -7.64 32.00 12.44
C LEU A 16 -8.52 30.74 12.32
N CYS A 17 -9.76 30.80 12.81
CA CYS A 17 -10.70 29.67 12.73
C CYS A 17 -11.27 29.45 11.33
N VAL A 18 -11.40 30.51 10.52
CA VAL A 18 -11.95 30.39 9.14
C VAL A 18 -10.97 29.71 8.18
N PHE A 19 -9.66 29.72 8.47
CA PHE A 19 -8.66 28.98 7.67
C PHE A 19 -8.69 27.46 7.88
N SER A 20 -9.44 26.95 8.87
CA SER A 20 -9.45 25.52 9.22
C SER A 20 -10.55 24.70 8.54
N ILE A 21 -11.46 25.34 7.81
CA ILE A 21 -12.57 24.69 7.12
C ILE A 21 -12.37 24.91 5.63
N ASN A 22 -11.68 23.97 4.97
CA ASN A 22 -11.90 23.52 3.59
C ASN A 22 -10.66 22.77 3.09
N ALA A 23 -10.44 21.55 3.58
CA ALA A 23 -9.75 20.53 2.82
C ALA A 23 -10.78 19.44 2.55
N MET A 24 -11.53 19.58 1.45
CA MET A 24 -12.22 18.43 0.88
C MET A 24 -11.18 17.74 0.01
N ALA A 25 -10.55 16.69 0.52
CA ALA A 25 -9.64 15.89 -0.27
C ALA A 25 -10.49 14.97 -1.15
N ASP A 26 -10.50 15.23 -2.46
CA ASP A 26 -11.07 14.28 -3.41
C ASP A 26 -10.16 13.05 -3.44
N ILE A 27 -10.70 11.86 -3.13
CA ILE A 27 -10.00 10.60 -3.28
C ILE A 27 -10.31 9.99 -4.65
N TYR A 28 -9.30 9.43 -5.31
CA TYR A 28 -9.38 8.79 -6.62
C TYR A 28 -9.21 7.28 -6.49
N LYS A 29 -10.19 6.52 -6.98
CA LYS A 29 -10.10 5.07 -7.11
C LYS A 29 -9.79 4.69 -8.55
N TYR A 30 -8.77 3.86 -8.72
CA TYR A 30 -8.29 3.36 -10.00
C TYR A 30 -8.58 1.87 -10.14
N HIS A 31 -9.01 1.48 -11.33
CA HIS A 31 -9.13 0.10 -11.78
C HIS A 31 -8.51 -0.04 -13.15
N ALA A 32 -7.72 -1.09 -13.38
CA ALA A 32 -7.15 -1.37 -14.69
C ALA A 32 -6.79 -2.84 -14.90
N ASP A 33 -6.70 -3.22 -16.18
CA ASP A 33 -6.14 -4.50 -16.59
C ASP A 33 -4.65 -4.34 -16.88
N VAL A 34 -3.84 -5.27 -16.38
CA VAL A 34 -2.39 -5.31 -16.54
C VAL A 34 -1.99 -6.59 -17.29
N LYS A 35 -1.36 -6.42 -18.44
CA LYS A 35 -0.82 -7.50 -19.28
C LYS A 35 0.67 -7.70 -19.05
N GLY A 36 1.12 -8.95 -19.23
CA GLY A 36 2.53 -9.34 -19.10
C GLY A 36 2.90 -9.90 -17.71
N MET A 37 1.99 -9.89 -16.75
CA MET A 37 2.19 -10.58 -15.47
C MET A 37 1.95 -12.09 -15.65
N VAL A 38 2.97 -12.89 -15.39
CA VAL A 38 2.89 -14.37 -15.53
C VAL A 38 3.29 -15.13 -14.26
N CYS A 39 3.78 -14.43 -13.23
CA CYS A 39 4.17 -15.02 -11.96
C CYS A 39 3.99 -14.04 -10.80
N ALA A 40 4.04 -14.54 -9.56
CA ALA A 40 3.88 -13.73 -8.35
C ALA A 40 4.92 -12.62 -8.23
N TYR A 41 6.14 -12.81 -8.76
CA TYR A 41 7.16 -11.76 -8.78
C TYR A 41 6.79 -10.60 -9.71
N CYS A 42 6.18 -10.87 -10.87
CA CYS A 42 5.65 -9.82 -11.75
C CYS A 42 4.57 -9.00 -11.04
N ALA A 43 3.61 -9.69 -10.38
CA ALA A 43 2.56 -9.03 -9.61
C ALA A 43 3.12 -8.16 -8.48
N TYR A 44 4.15 -8.65 -7.77
CA TYR A 44 4.87 -7.87 -6.77
C TYR A 44 5.55 -6.63 -7.38
N SER A 45 6.22 -6.76 -8.53
CA SER A 45 6.87 -5.65 -9.21
C SER A 45 5.88 -4.55 -9.60
N VAL A 46 4.71 -4.93 -10.13
CA VAL A 46 3.58 -4.01 -10.41
C VAL A 46 3.14 -3.28 -9.14
N SER A 47 2.84 -4.03 -8.07
CA SER A 47 2.43 -3.47 -6.78
C SER A 47 3.49 -2.49 -6.23
N LYS A 48 4.76 -2.88 -6.24
CA LYS A 48 5.89 -2.07 -5.77
C LYS A 48 6.01 -0.75 -6.53
N ASN A 49 5.80 -0.78 -7.84
CA ASN A 49 5.91 0.41 -8.68
C ASN A 49 4.76 1.38 -8.41
N ILE A 50 3.52 0.90 -8.29
CA ILE A 50 2.35 1.73 -7.97
C ILE A 50 2.51 2.38 -6.59
N LYS A 51 3.01 1.65 -5.59
CA LYS A 51 3.24 2.17 -4.23
C LYS A 51 4.29 3.29 -4.15
N LYS A 52 5.08 3.54 -5.20
CA LYS A 52 6.04 4.65 -5.27
C LYS A 52 5.41 5.95 -5.78
N ILE A 53 4.23 5.88 -6.37
CA ILE A 53 3.55 7.06 -6.91
C ILE A 53 3.07 7.92 -5.74
N GLN A 54 3.34 9.22 -5.81
CA GLN A 54 2.90 10.18 -4.81
C GLN A 54 1.37 10.17 -4.68
N GLY A 55 0.89 10.28 -3.44
CA GLY A 55 -0.53 10.28 -3.14
C GLY A 55 -1.18 8.91 -3.16
N VAL A 56 -0.53 7.83 -3.59
CA VAL A 56 -1.11 6.49 -3.56
C VAL A 56 -1.16 5.94 -2.14
N HIS A 57 -2.32 5.43 -1.73
CA HIS A 57 -2.49 4.71 -0.48
C HIS A 57 -1.87 3.32 -0.62
N THR A 58 -0.70 3.11 -0.04
CA THR A 58 0.09 1.87 -0.22
C THR A 58 -0.67 0.60 0.17
N ASP A 59 -1.57 0.71 1.15
CA ASP A 59 -2.39 -0.39 1.66
C ASP A 59 -3.59 -0.73 0.76
N SER A 60 -3.98 0.20 -0.13
CA SER A 60 -5.08 -0.01 -1.08
C SER A 60 -4.68 -0.75 -2.35
N VAL A 61 -3.37 -0.84 -2.63
CA VAL A 61 -2.86 -1.42 -3.88
C VAL A 61 -3.08 -2.92 -3.87
N ASP A 62 -4.00 -3.37 -4.73
CA ASP A 62 -4.33 -4.77 -4.94
C ASP A 62 -4.00 -5.20 -6.36
N VAL A 63 -3.31 -6.35 -6.49
CA VAL A 63 -2.92 -6.91 -7.79
C VAL A 63 -3.38 -8.35 -7.85
N ASP A 64 -4.29 -8.63 -8.77
CA ASP A 64 -4.75 -9.97 -9.06
C ASP A 64 -4.01 -10.51 -10.28
N LEU A 65 -3.10 -11.48 -10.06
CA LEU A 65 -2.36 -12.12 -11.15
C LEU A 65 -3.24 -13.00 -12.04
N LYS A 66 -4.26 -13.63 -11.47
CA LYS A 66 -5.11 -14.59 -12.20
C LYS A 66 -6.01 -13.85 -13.19
N ASP A 67 -6.61 -12.76 -12.73
CA ASP A 67 -7.48 -11.93 -13.54
C ASP A 67 -6.72 -10.84 -14.30
N GLY A 68 -5.45 -10.59 -13.96
CA GLY A 68 -4.64 -9.53 -14.55
C GLY A 68 -5.15 -8.14 -14.18
N LYS A 69 -5.63 -7.95 -12.95
CA LYS A 69 -6.26 -6.69 -12.51
C LYS A 69 -5.39 -5.93 -11.51
N LEU A 70 -5.54 -4.61 -11.52
CA LEU A 70 -4.93 -3.68 -10.58
C LEU A 70 -6.01 -2.73 -10.05
N ASP A 71 -6.10 -2.63 -8.74
CA ASP A 71 -6.93 -1.66 -8.04
C ASP A 71 -6.07 -0.86 -7.05
N PHE A 72 -6.27 0.45 -6.96
CA PHE A 72 -5.65 1.28 -5.92
C PHE A 72 -6.41 2.59 -5.69
N ILE A 73 -6.09 3.24 -4.58
CA ILE A 73 -6.64 4.52 -4.15
C ILE A 73 -5.51 5.55 -4.08
N SER A 74 -5.81 6.79 -4.45
CA SER A 74 -4.89 7.92 -4.34
C SER A 74 -5.58 9.21 -3.91
N ASP A 75 -4.90 10.03 -3.11
CA ASP A 75 -5.33 11.38 -2.76
C ASP A 75 -5.08 12.40 -3.89
N GLU A 76 -4.28 12.01 -4.89
CA GLU A 76 -3.92 12.84 -6.03
C GLU A 76 -4.33 12.16 -7.33
N SER A 77 -4.75 12.95 -8.33
CA SER A 77 -5.04 12.40 -9.66
C SER A 77 -3.74 11.99 -10.34
N VAL A 78 -3.53 10.68 -10.48
CA VAL A 78 -2.47 10.08 -11.29
C VAL A 78 -2.87 10.09 -12.76
N ALA A 79 -2.01 10.65 -13.61
CA ALA A 79 -2.21 10.67 -15.06
C ALA A 79 -2.00 9.28 -15.69
N GLU A 80 -2.79 8.96 -16.73
CA GLU A 80 -2.66 7.71 -17.48
C GLU A 80 -1.27 7.56 -18.14
N THR A 81 -0.66 8.66 -18.59
CA THR A 81 0.70 8.66 -19.15
C THR A 81 1.73 8.21 -18.12
N THR A 82 1.63 8.69 -16.88
CA THR A 82 2.50 8.29 -15.78
C THR A 82 2.40 6.79 -15.51
N LEU A 83 1.17 6.25 -15.49
CA LEU A 83 0.95 4.81 -15.32
C LEU A 83 1.53 4.03 -16.51
N SER A 84 1.24 4.45 -17.73
CA SER A 84 1.70 3.80 -18.96
C SER A 84 3.23 3.75 -19.06
N GLU A 85 3.92 4.83 -18.72
CA GLU A 85 5.39 4.90 -18.71
C GLU A 85 6.00 4.00 -17.63
N LEU A 86 5.42 4.00 -16.43
CA LEU A 86 5.85 3.16 -15.30
C LEU A 86 5.77 1.67 -15.65
N PHE A 87 4.67 1.25 -16.30
CA PHE A 87 4.47 -0.13 -16.73
C PHE A 87 5.35 -0.51 -17.93
N SER A 88 5.46 0.36 -18.92
CA SER A 88 6.27 0.10 -20.12
C SER A 88 7.75 -0.11 -19.79
N THR A 89 8.29 0.68 -18.85
CA THR A 89 9.67 0.52 -18.35
C THR A 89 9.91 -0.85 -17.69
N SER A 90 8.84 -1.47 -17.19
CA SER A 90 8.89 -2.76 -16.49
C SER A 90 8.44 -3.94 -17.37
N GLY A 91 8.18 -3.70 -18.67
CA GLY A 91 7.73 -4.73 -19.61
C GLY A 91 6.25 -5.12 -19.49
N PHE A 92 5.43 -4.29 -18.85
CA PHE A 92 3.99 -4.50 -18.69
C PHE A 92 3.20 -3.49 -19.53
N SER A 93 1.92 -3.78 -19.75
CA SER A 93 1.01 -2.86 -20.43
C SER A 93 -0.30 -2.76 -19.67
N ILE A 94 -0.83 -1.55 -19.55
CA ILE A 94 -2.10 -1.26 -18.88
C ILE A 94 -3.21 -1.02 -19.92
N SER A 95 -4.43 -1.46 -19.64
CA SER A 95 -5.62 -1.22 -20.45
C SER A 95 -6.86 -1.11 -19.58
N ASN A 96 -7.98 -0.67 -20.15
CA ASN A 96 -9.28 -0.55 -19.46
C ASN A 96 -9.20 0.30 -18.17
N LEU A 97 -8.37 1.34 -18.18
CA LEU A 97 -8.21 2.25 -17.05
C LEU A 97 -9.52 2.99 -16.77
N THR A 98 -10.02 2.82 -15.55
CA THR A 98 -11.22 3.50 -15.05
C THR A 98 -10.84 4.27 -13.78
N VAL A 99 -11.18 5.55 -13.73
CA VAL A 99 -10.92 6.43 -12.58
C VAL A 99 -12.24 6.95 -12.04
N THR A 100 -12.50 6.69 -10.76
CA THR A 100 -13.72 7.16 -10.06
C THR A 100 -13.32 8.06 -8.91
N ARG A 101 -13.90 9.27 -8.85
CA ARG A 101 -13.76 10.12 -7.67
C ARG A 101 -14.74 9.63 -6.60
N ILE A 102 -14.23 9.42 -5.40
CA ILE A 102 -15.04 9.02 -4.25
C ILE A 102 -14.88 10.07 -3.14
N PRO A 103 -15.96 10.40 -2.40
CA PRO A 103 -15.84 11.19 -1.20
C PRO A 103 -14.85 10.53 -0.25
N GLU A 104 -14.06 11.34 0.46
CA GLU A 104 -13.15 10.87 1.50
C GLU A 104 -13.93 10.03 2.54
N GLU A 105 -13.85 8.72 2.42
CA GLU A 105 -14.37 7.80 3.42
C GLU A 105 -13.29 7.71 4.50
N LYS A 106 -13.56 8.23 5.71
CA LYS A 106 -12.65 8.13 6.85
C LYS A 106 -12.20 6.68 7.01
N GLN A 107 -10.98 6.37 6.59
CA GLN A 107 -10.49 4.99 6.65
C GLN A 107 -10.37 4.54 8.10
N GLN A 108 -10.76 3.28 8.26
CA GLN A 108 -10.99 2.52 9.47
C GLN A 108 -9.77 2.44 10.40
N PRO A 109 -9.99 2.09 11.69
CA PRO A 109 -8.98 2.07 12.74
C PRO A 109 -7.70 1.37 12.32
N GLU A 110 -6.55 1.88 12.78
CA GLU A 110 -5.25 1.22 12.69
C GLU A 110 -5.41 -0.30 12.87
N GLU A 111 -5.36 -1.04 11.77
CA GLU A 111 -5.58 -2.48 11.78
C GLU A 111 -4.40 -3.10 12.51
N LYS A 112 -4.66 -3.80 13.63
CA LYS A 112 -3.59 -4.47 14.36
C LYS A 112 -3.15 -5.70 13.57
N ALA A 113 -1.84 -5.85 13.40
CA ALA A 113 -1.28 -7.05 12.82
C ALA A 113 -1.72 -8.27 13.66
N GLY A 114 -2.26 -9.30 12.99
CA GLY A 114 -2.59 -10.57 13.65
C GLY A 114 -1.34 -11.37 14.02
N LEU A 115 -0.21 -11.06 13.38
CA LEU A 115 1.10 -11.60 13.67
C LEU A 115 2.17 -10.52 13.44
N ASP A 116 3.12 -10.38 14.37
CA ASP A 116 4.26 -9.46 14.28
C ASP A 116 5.51 -10.20 14.77
N VAL A 117 6.45 -10.49 13.85
CA VAL A 117 7.67 -11.25 14.13
C VAL A 117 8.88 -10.37 13.87
N LEU A 118 9.81 -10.34 14.81
CA LEU A 118 11.07 -9.60 14.69
C LEU A 118 12.25 -10.57 14.74
N ILE A 119 13.06 -10.57 13.68
CA ILE A 119 14.19 -11.49 13.48
C ILE A 119 15.45 -10.67 13.22
N SER A 120 16.57 -11.01 13.85
CA SER A 120 17.86 -10.40 13.53
C SER A 120 18.40 -10.94 12.21
N ILE A 121 19.02 -10.09 11.38
CA ILE A 121 19.58 -10.51 10.07
C ILE A 121 20.62 -11.62 10.22
N SER A 122 21.41 -11.61 11.30
CA SER A 122 22.40 -12.63 11.62
C SER A 122 21.80 -14.04 11.80
N GLN A 123 20.52 -14.13 12.11
CA GLN A 123 19.80 -15.38 12.36
C GLN A 123 18.85 -15.74 11.22
N LEU A 124 18.75 -14.91 10.17
CA LEU A 124 17.71 -15.02 9.16
C LEU A 124 17.66 -16.41 8.50
N SER A 125 18.82 -17.01 8.23
CA SER A 125 18.93 -18.36 7.65
C SER A 125 18.35 -19.47 8.53
N GLN A 126 18.32 -19.26 9.85
CA GLN A 126 17.77 -20.22 10.81
C GLN A 126 16.24 -20.20 10.81
N TYR A 127 15.62 -19.12 10.33
CA TYR A 127 14.17 -18.92 10.34
C TYR A 127 13.54 -19.01 8.94
N ASN A 128 14.25 -19.55 7.94
CA ASN A 128 13.72 -19.70 6.58
C ASN A 128 12.37 -20.44 6.55
N GLU A 129 12.22 -21.53 7.29
CA GLU A 129 10.96 -22.29 7.37
C GLU A 129 9.81 -21.45 7.94
N VAL A 130 10.09 -20.60 8.93
CA VAL A 130 9.10 -19.70 9.53
C VAL A 130 8.66 -18.64 8.51
N ILE A 131 9.61 -18.06 7.78
CA ILE A 131 9.33 -17.07 6.73
C ILE A 131 8.48 -17.69 5.63
N GLU A 132 8.82 -18.90 5.20
CA GLU A 132 8.02 -19.64 4.22
C GLU A 132 6.61 -19.97 4.72
N ALA A 133 6.46 -20.39 5.98
CA ALA A 133 5.17 -20.65 6.59
C ALA A 133 4.29 -19.40 6.66
N ILE A 134 4.87 -18.25 7.04
CA ILE A 134 4.18 -16.95 7.02
C ILE A 134 3.77 -16.58 5.59
N GLY A 135 4.66 -16.81 4.61
CA GLY A 135 4.37 -16.60 3.19
C GLY A 135 3.20 -17.44 2.69
N ASN A 136 3.17 -18.73 3.05
CA ASN A 136 2.09 -19.66 2.71
C ASN A 136 0.77 -19.20 3.34
N LEU A 137 0.80 -18.81 4.61
CA LEU A 137 -0.37 -18.29 5.30
C LEU A 137 -0.90 -17.02 4.64
N ALA A 138 -0.01 -16.11 4.27
CA ALA A 138 -0.35 -14.87 3.59
C ALA A 138 -1.00 -15.12 2.22
N ALA A 139 -0.45 -16.04 1.42
CA ALA A 139 -1.04 -16.45 0.15
C ALA A 139 -2.45 -17.05 0.32
N SER A 140 -2.62 -17.98 1.26
CA SER A 140 -3.86 -18.75 1.42
C SER A 140 -5.03 -17.93 1.99
N SER A 141 -4.73 -16.95 2.85
CA SER A 141 -5.74 -16.12 3.52
C SER A 141 -5.96 -14.77 2.85
N SER A 142 -5.29 -14.50 1.72
CA SER A 142 -5.26 -13.16 1.09
C SER A 142 -4.82 -12.05 2.05
N ALA A 143 -4.06 -12.41 3.08
CA ALA A 143 -3.54 -11.48 4.07
C ALA A 143 -2.42 -10.61 3.48
N ARG A 144 -2.29 -9.40 4.03
CA ARG A 144 -1.22 -8.48 3.66
C ARG A 144 0.00 -8.75 4.52
N LEU A 145 1.15 -8.93 3.89
CA LEU A 145 2.42 -9.15 4.56
C LEU A 145 3.30 -7.91 4.40
N ILE A 146 3.52 -7.17 5.47
CA ILE A 146 4.49 -6.08 5.51
C ILE A 146 5.83 -6.62 5.99
N ILE A 147 6.90 -6.32 5.24
CA ILE A 147 8.27 -6.71 5.56
C ILE A 147 9.09 -5.44 5.70
N GLU A 148 9.55 -5.12 6.90
CA GLU A 148 10.49 -4.03 7.16
C GLU A 148 11.89 -4.64 7.31
N ALA A 149 12.81 -4.32 6.40
CA ALA A 149 14.17 -4.87 6.41
C ALA A 149 15.14 -3.99 5.58
N PRO A 150 16.46 -4.18 5.69
CA PRO A 150 17.40 -3.50 4.80
C PRO A 150 17.12 -3.77 3.33
N ALA A 151 17.26 -2.74 2.50
CA ALA A 151 17.06 -2.85 1.06
C ALA A 151 17.91 -3.98 0.43
N ALA A 152 19.11 -4.22 0.96
CA ALA A 152 19.99 -5.31 0.52
C ALA A 152 19.42 -6.72 0.74
N GLN A 153 18.44 -6.89 1.64
CA GLN A 153 17.79 -8.16 1.94
C GLN A 153 16.45 -8.35 1.21
N GLU A 154 16.02 -7.37 0.39
CA GLU A 154 14.75 -7.48 -0.31
C GLU A 154 14.70 -8.74 -1.19
N GLU A 155 15.69 -8.92 -2.05
CA GLU A 155 15.68 -10.04 -2.99
C GLU A 155 15.76 -11.40 -2.27
N SER A 156 16.64 -11.53 -1.26
CA SER A 156 16.80 -12.77 -0.49
C SER A 156 15.54 -13.16 0.29
N LEU A 157 14.81 -12.18 0.83
CA LEU A 157 13.56 -12.40 1.55
C LEU A 157 12.39 -12.73 0.62
N LEU A 158 12.34 -12.10 -0.56
CA LEU A 158 11.23 -12.27 -1.50
C LEU A 158 11.33 -13.50 -2.38
N LYS A 159 12.54 -13.97 -2.70
CA LYS A 159 12.78 -15.20 -3.48
C LYS A 159 11.94 -16.39 -3.01
N PRO A 160 12.01 -16.84 -1.74
CA PRO A 160 11.24 -17.99 -1.26
C PRO A 160 9.72 -17.74 -1.26
N LEU A 161 9.30 -16.47 -1.18
CA LEU A 161 7.90 -16.06 -1.11
C LEU A 161 7.22 -15.95 -2.48
N LEU A 162 7.98 -15.69 -3.55
CA LEU A 162 7.42 -15.32 -4.85
C LEU A 162 7.89 -16.22 -6.02
N MET A 163 9.11 -16.75 -5.98
CA MET A 163 9.63 -17.54 -7.10
C MET A 163 8.92 -18.89 -7.21
N GLY A 164 8.52 -19.25 -8.43
CA GLY A 164 7.83 -20.51 -8.73
C GLY A 164 6.37 -20.59 -8.24
N ARG A 165 5.85 -19.53 -7.61
CA ARG A 165 4.47 -19.49 -7.09
C ARG A 165 3.51 -18.83 -8.06
N GLN A 166 2.36 -19.47 -8.26
CA GLN A 166 1.22 -18.90 -8.99
C GLN A 166 0.28 -18.10 -8.08
N GLN A 167 0.27 -18.37 -6.78
CA GLN A 167 -0.52 -17.61 -5.81
C GLN A 167 0.24 -16.34 -5.40
N VAL A 168 -0.42 -15.19 -5.53
CA VAL A 168 0.13 -13.88 -5.17
C VAL A 168 0.05 -13.69 -3.66
N VAL A 169 1.17 -13.31 -3.06
CA VAL A 169 1.20 -12.78 -1.70
C VAL A 169 1.15 -11.24 -1.79
N LYS A 170 0.22 -10.62 -1.07
CA LYS A 170 0.11 -9.15 -1.01
C LYS A 170 1.22 -8.58 -0.13
N ILE A 171 2.41 -8.43 -0.70
CA ILE A 171 3.60 -7.97 0.02
C ILE A 171 3.75 -6.45 -0.07
N HIS A 172 4.09 -5.82 1.06
CA HIS A 172 4.67 -4.48 1.08
C HIS A 172 6.05 -4.53 1.74
N PHE A 173 7.10 -4.38 0.93
CA PHE A 173 8.45 -4.26 1.46
C PHE A 173 8.76 -2.80 1.76
N ILE A 174 9.12 -2.51 3.01
CA ILE A 174 9.52 -1.19 3.48
C ILE A 174 11.02 -1.23 3.76
N PRO A 175 11.85 -0.57 2.93
CA PRO A 175 13.28 -0.54 3.16
C PRO A 175 13.61 0.25 4.42
N GLY A 176 14.43 -0.31 5.30
CA GLY A 176 14.94 0.34 6.51
C GLY A 176 16.46 0.24 6.63
N THR A 177 17.00 0.78 7.72
CA THR A 177 18.44 0.70 8.06
C THR A 177 18.73 -0.22 9.25
N SER A 178 17.70 -0.85 9.81
CA SER A 178 17.82 -1.75 10.97
C SER A 178 18.53 -3.04 10.61
N ASP A 179 19.28 -3.60 11.56
CA ASP A 179 19.84 -4.95 11.53
C ASP A 179 18.79 -6.07 11.76
N LYS A 180 17.50 -5.72 11.74
CA LYS A 180 16.37 -6.61 11.97
C LYS A 180 15.43 -6.63 10.77
N VAL A 181 14.77 -7.78 10.63
CA VAL A 181 13.67 -8.05 9.70
C VAL A 181 12.42 -8.15 10.53
N ARG A 182 11.43 -7.29 10.27
CA ARG A 182 10.11 -7.35 10.89
C ARG A 182 9.09 -7.82 9.87
N LEU A 183 8.37 -8.90 10.19
CA LEU A 183 7.28 -9.42 9.37
C LEU A 183 5.97 -9.19 10.10
N LYS A 184 5.05 -8.43 9.48
CA LYS A 184 3.72 -8.17 10.01
C LYS A 184 2.68 -8.75 9.07
N LEU A 185 1.79 -9.59 9.58
CA LEU A 185 0.68 -10.14 8.84
C LEU A 185 -0.62 -9.46 9.28
N PHE A 186 -1.35 -8.88 8.32
CA PHE A 186 -2.64 -8.24 8.53
C PHE A 186 -3.71 -9.07 7.85
N SER A 187 -4.85 -9.23 8.53
CA SER A 187 -5.98 -9.93 7.93
C SER A 187 -6.48 -9.13 6.73
N PRO A 188 -7.15 -9.77 5.76
CA PRO A 188 -7.91 -9.00 4.78
C PRO A 188 -9.01 -8.23 5.52
N PRO A 189 -9.36 -7.01 5.08
CA PRO A 189 -10.49 -6.28 5.65
C PRO A 189 -11.74 -7.15 5.56
N SER A 190 -12.44 -7.29 6.70
CA SER A 190 -13.70 -8.01 6.79
C SER A 190 -14.68 -7.40 5.78
N LYS A 191 -14.98 -8.11 4.68
CA LYS A 191 -16.15 -7.79 3.86
C LYS A 191 -17.36 -7.91 4.78
N SER A 192 -17.97 -6.80 5.19
CA SER A 192 -19.27 -6.88 5.84
C SER A 192 -20.22 -7.49 4.80
N ASN A 193 -20.68 -8.70 5.08
CA ASN A 193 -21.73 -9.33 4.29
C ASN A 193 -22.99 -8.49 4.49
N GLY A 194 -23.26 -7.57 3.56
CA GLY A 194 -24.61 -7.08 3.31
C GLY A 194 -25.40 -8.22 2.69
N GLY A 195 -26.15 -8.94 3.53
CA GLY A 195 -27.21 -9.85 3.09
C GLY A 195 -28.47 -9.09 2.70
#